data_AF-A0A7S1EQV3-F1
#
_entry.id   AF-A0A7S1EQV3-F1
#
_cell.length_a   1.000
_cell.length_b   1.000
_cell.length_c   1.000
_cell.angle_alpha   90.00
_cell.angle_beta   90.00
_cell.angle_gamma   90.00
#
_symmetry.space_group_name_H-M   'P 1'
#
loop_
_entity.id
_entity.type
_entity.pdbx_description
1 polymer ?
#
loop_
_entity_poly.entity_id
_entity_poly.type
_entity_poly.pdbx_seq_one_letter_code
_entity_poly.pdbx_strand_id
1 'polypeptide(L)'
;SEGKPEYLVKWKELPYSECTWEAQESLHDEDMAAIDAFLEREQKRASDKRLNPFTSLEKRKPFRTMTKQPSFLHGEGRTLRDYQLGGLNWLANRWVKNVNTILA
;
A
#
# COMPACT_ATOMS: atom_id res chain seq x y z
N SER A 1 -3.89 25.36 27.80
CA SER A 1 -4.07 25.65 26.37
C SER A 1 -3.75 24.37 25.64
N GLU A 2 -4.75 23.69 25.09
CA GLU A 2 -4.49 22.55 24.20
C GLU A 2 -3.75 23.08 22.97
N GLY A 3 -2.55 22.56 22.71
CA GLY A 3 -1.77 22.93 21.53
C GLY A 3 -2.53 22.50 20.28
N LYS A 4 -2.63 23.40 19.30
CA LYS A 4 -3.21 23.08 18.00
C LYS A 4 -2.34 22.00 17.32
N PRO A 5 -2.94 21.06 16.59
CA PRO A 5 -2.18 19.99 15.93
C PRO A 5 -1.27 20.55 14.82
N GLU A 6 -0.05 20.00 14.75
CA GLU A 6 0.93 20.25 13.69
C GLU A 6 1.34 18.93 13.04
N TYR A 7 1.66 18.97 11.75
CA TYR A 7 2.02 17.81 10.94
C TYR A 7 3.35 18.06 10.21
N LEU A 8 4.20 17.02 10.13
CA LEU A 8 5.38 17.03 9.27
C LEU A 8 4.95 16.66 7.84
N VAL A 9 4.90 17.64 6.95
CA VAL A 9 4.32 17.50 5.61
C VAL A 9 5.38 17.10 4.59
N LYS A 10 5.08 16.04 3.81
CA LYS A 10 5.87 15.66 2.64
C LYS A 10 5.25 16.26 1.37
N TRP A 11 5.86 17.31 0.85
CA TRP A 11 5.38 18.03 -0.34
C TRP A 11 5.54 17.23 -1.63
N LYS A 12 4.60 17.40 -2.57
CA LYS A 12 4.71 16.84 -3.92
C LYS A 12 5.94 17.42 -4.61
N GLU A 13 6.61 16.61 -5.43
CA GLU A 13 7.77 17.01 -6.26
C GLU A 13 9.03 17.49 -5.51
N LEU A 14 9.00 17.62 -4.19
CA LEU A 14 10.18 17.92 -3.36
C LEU A 14 10.77 16.66 -2.73
N PRO A 15 12.06 16.64 -2.37
CA PRO A 15 12.66 15.54 -1.62
C PRO A 15 12.20 15.52 -0.15
N TYR A 16 12.48 14.43 0.57
CA TYR A 16 12.14 14.30 2.00
C TYR A 16 12.88 15.29 2.91
N SER A 17 14.01 15.85 2.47
CA SER A 17 14.76 16.86 3.21
C SER A 17 14.02 18.20 3.33
N GLU A 18 13.07 18.46 2.42
CA GLU A 18 12.28 19.70 2.36
C GLU A 18 10.93 19.56 3.09
N CYS A 19 10.77 18.55 3.96
CA CYS A 19 9.57 18.45 4.79
C CYS A 19 9.56 19.57 5.84
N THR A 20 8.41 20.20 6.02
CA THR A 20 8.21 21.28 6.99
C THR A 20 7.13 20.90 8.01
N TRP A 21 7.21 21.49 9.20
CA TRP A 21 6.15 21.41 10.20
C TRP A 21 5.11 22.48 9.90
N GLU A 22 3.88 22.04 9.63
CA GLU A 22 2.75 22.93 9.32
C GLU A 22 1.67 22.76 10.37
N ALA A 23 1.08 23.88 10.79
CA ALA A 23 -0.12 23.87 11.61
C ALA A 23 -1.29 23.34 10.78
N GLN A 24 -2.20 22.56 11.38
CA GLN A 24 -3.38 22.08 10.64
C GLN A 24 -4.19 23.23 10.01
N GLU A 25 -4.21 24.39 10.66
CA GLU A 25 -4.92 25.58 10.19
C GLU A 25 -4.23 26.28 9.00
N SER A 26 -2.95 26.01 8.72
CA SER A 26 -2.24 26.56 7.55
C SER A 26 -2.37 25.69 6.30
N LEU A 27 -2.89 24.47 6.42
CA LEU A 27 -3.06 23.53 5.32
C LEU A 27 -4.34 23.81 4.52
N HIS A 28 -4.33 23.47 3.24
CA HIS A 28 -5.46 23.67 2.35
C HIS A 28 -6.46 22.51 2.44
N ASP A 29 -7.72 22.75 2.03
CA ASP A 29 -8.76 21.71 2.00
C ASP A 29 -8.34 20.48 1.17
N GLU A 30 -7.52 20.68 0.15
CA GLU A 30 -6.97 19.59 -0.69
C GLU A 30 -5.97 18.69 0.04
N ASP A 31 -5.36 19.16 1.13
CA ASP A 31 -4.40 18.41 1.95
C ASP A 31 -5.10 17.54 3.01
N MET A 32 -6.37 17.84 3.33
CA MET A 32 -7.13 17.13 4.37
C MET A 32 -7.24 15.63 4.10
N ALA A 33 -7.36 15.23 2.82
CA ALA A 33 -7.37 13.82 2.44
C ALA A 33 -6.07 13.08 2.81
N ALA A 34 -4.93 13.77 2.78
CA ALA A 34 -3.65 13.20 3.18
C ALA A 34 -3.55 13.04 4.72
N ILE A 35 -4.15 13.96 5.48
CA ILE A 35 -4.28 13.88 6.94
C ILE A 35 -5.17 12.70 7.33
N ASP A 36 -6.35 12.57 6.72
CA ASP A 36 -7.26 11.45 6.97
C ASP A 36 -6.59 10.11 6.68
N ALA A 37 -5.88 10.01 5.54
CA ALA A 37 -5.11 8.84 5.19
C ALA A 37 -3.96 8.57 6.18
N PHE A 38 -3.36 9.60 6.79
CA PHE A 38 -2.36 9.44 7.84
C PHE A 38 -2.98 8.87 9.12
N LEU A 39 -4.07 9.45 9.61
CA LEU A 39 -4.76 8.99 10.81
C LEU A 39 -5.25 7.54 10.67
N GLU A 40 -5.79 7.18 9.50
CA GLU A 40 -6.22 5.81 9.22
C GLU A 40 -5.04 4.82 9.26
N ARG A 41 -3.88 5.20 8.69
CA ARG A 41 -2.66 4.36 8.74
C ARG A 41 -2.15 4.17 10.16
N GLU A 42 -2.13 5.23 10.96
CA GLU A 42 -1.64 5.15 12.34
C GLU A 42 -2.56 4.29 13.21
N GLN A 43 -3.89 4.40 13.02
CA GLN A 43 -4.85 3.51 13.68
C GLN A 43 -4.67 2.04 13.27
N LYS A 44 -4.44 1.77 11.98
CA LYS A 44 -4.16 0.41 11.47
C LYS A 44 -2.85 -0.13 12.02
N ARG A 45 -1.78 0.66 12.04
CA ARG A 45 -0.48 0.27 12.62
C ARG A 45 -0.57 -0.07 14.10
N ALA A 46 -1.31 0.73 14.86
CA ALA A 46 -1.53 0.46 16.28
C ALA A 46 -2.26 -0.87 16.53
N SER A 47 -3.14 -1.28 15.61
CA SER A 47 -3.92 -2.51 15.71
C SER A 47 -3.26 -3.74 15.07
N ASP A 48 -2.35 -3.57 14.10
CA ASP A 48 -1.74 -4.68 13.37
C ASP A 48 -0.42 -5.13 14.01
N LYS A 49 -0.50 -6.10 14.93
CA LYS A 49 0.66 -6.80 15.52
C LYS A 49 1.16 -7.99 14.67
N ARG A 50 0.69 -8.15 13.43
CA ARG A 50 1.01 -9.35 12.65
C ARG A 50 2.44 -9.29 12.13
N LEU A 51 3.28 -10.22 12.62
CA LEU A 51 4.46 -10.67 11.89
C LEU A 51 4.04 -11.07 10.48
N ASN A 52 4.81 -10.63 9.48
CA ASN A 52 4.54 -10.93 8.07
C ASN A 52 4.31 -12.46 7.91
N PRO A 53 3.07 -12.90 7.64
CA PRO A 53 2.69 -14.32 7.71
C PRO A 53 3.38 -15.17 6.63
N PHE A 54 4.10 -14.51 5.72
CA PHE A 54 4.75 -15.10 4.56
C PHE A 54 6.26 -15.27 4.71
N THR A 55 6.80 -15.04 5.90
CA THR A 55 8.24 -15.23 6.22
C THR A 55 8.66 -16.69 6.26
N SER A 56 7.74 -17.62 6.56
CA SER A 56 8.03 -19.06 6.57
C SER A 56 7.63 -19.70 5.25
N LEU A 57 8.60 -20.29 4.55
CA LEU A 57 8.37 -21.07 3.32
C LEU A 57 7.43 -22.24 3.57
N GLU A 58 7.54 -22.89 4.73
CA GLU A 58 6.77 -24.07 5.12
C GLU A 58 5.28 -23.76 5.36
N LYS A 59 4.95 -22.51 5.70
CA LYS A 59 3.58 -22.06 5.98
C LYS A 59 2.86 -21.50 4.74
N ARG A 60 3.50 -21.52 3.56
CA ARG A 60 2.88 -21.01 2.33
C ARG A 60 1.74 -21.92 1.89
N LYS A 61 0.57 -21.31 1.70
CA LYS A 61 -0.59 -22.02 1.15
C LYS A 61 -0.33 -22.41 -0.31
N PRO A 62 -0.91 -23.54 -0.80
CA PRO A 62 -0.86 -23.89 -2.22
C PRO A 62 -1.39 -22.76 -3.09
N PHE A 63 -0.78 -22.61 -4.28
CA PHE A 63 -1.21 -21.61 -5.23
C PHE A 63 -2.63 -21.89 -5.73
N ARG A 64 -3.45 -20.84 -5.82
CA ARG A 64 -4.78 -20.88 -6.43
C ARG A 64 -4.82 -19.87 -7.57
N THR A 65 -5.18 -20.34 -8.76
CA THR A 65 -5.35 -19.50 -9.94
C THR A 65 -6.45 -18.46 -9.71
N MET A 66 -6.12 -17.20 -9.93
CA MET A 66 -7.05 -16.09 -9.97
C MET A 66 -7.71 -16.08 -11.35
N THR A 67 -9.02 -16.34 -11.39
CA THR A 67 -9.82 -16.32 -12.62
C THR A 67 -10.43 -14.95 -12.92
N LYS A 68 -10.42 -14.06 -11.93
CA LYS A 68 -10.87 -12.67 -12.02
C LYS A 68 -9.85 -11.79 -11.31
N GLN A 69 -9.86 -10.50 -11.65
CA GLN A 69 -9.10 -9.49 -10.93
C GLN A 69 -9.44 -9.54 -9.42
N PRO A 70 -8.43 -9.66 -8.54
CA PRO A 70 -8.64 -9.56 -7.10
C PRO A 70 -9.29 -8.23 -6.72
N SER A 71 -10.19 -8.23 -5.73
CA SER A 71 -10.90 -7.03 -5.31
C SER A 71 -9.92 -5.91 -4.93
N PHE A 72 -8.89 -6.18 -4.14
CA PHE A 72 -7.93 -5.15 -3.71
C PHE A 72 -7.21 -4.40 -4.86
N LEU A 73 -7.17 -4.96 -6.07
CA LEU A 73 -6.73 -4.22 -7.26
C LEU A 73 -7.91 -3.41 -7.80
N HIS A 74 -8.29 -2.36 -7.11
CA HIS A 74 -9.22 -1.36 -7.64
C HIS A 74 -8.42 -0.17 -8.16
N GLY A 75 -8.60 0.21 -9.42
CA GLY A 75 -8.09 1.47 -9.94
C GLY A 75 -9.09 2.04 -10.92
N GLU A 76 -9.74 3.17 -10.59
CA GLU A 76 -10.50 4.02 -11.51
C GLU A 76 -11.35 3.32 -12.59
N GLY A 77 -12.05 2.22 -12.25
CA GLY A 77 -12.87 1.47 -13.22
C GLY A 77 -12.09 0.65 -14.26
N ARG A 78 -10.79 0.44 -14.07
CA ARG A 78 -9.92 -0.33 -14.97
C ARG A 78 -9.93 -1.82 -14.62
N THR A 79 -9.94 -2.65 -15.65
CA THR A 79 -9.88 -4.11 -15.54
C THR A 79 -8.61 -4.65 -16.20
N LEU A 80 -8.02 -5.66 -15.57
CA LEU A 80 -6.90 -6.39 -16.11
C LEU A 80 -7.34 -7.13 -17.38
N ARG A 81 -6.51 -7.05 -18.42
CA ARG A 81 -6.59 -7.92 -19.60
C ARG A 81 -6.13 -9.33 -19.23
N ASP A 82 -6.53 -10.32 -20.01
CA ASP A 82 -6.25 -11.73 -19.75
C ASP A 82 -4.76 -12.03 -19.59
N TYR A 83 -3.90 -11.43 -20.41
CA TYR A 83 -2.45 -11.62 -20.31
C TYR A 83 -1.86 -11.00 -19.03
N GLN A 84 -2.44 -9.91 -18.51
CA GLN A 84 -2.00 -9.29 -17.26
C GLN A 84 -2.39 -10.16 -16.06
N LEU A 85 -3.59 -10.75 -16.08
CA LEU A 85 -4.02 -11.72 -15.09
C LEU A 85 -3.19 -13.01 -15.17
N GLY A 86 -2.86 -13.46 -16.39
CA GLY A 86 -1.92 -14.57 -16.63
C GLY A 86 -0.54 -14.31 -16.03
N GLY A 87 0.02 -13.12 -16.27
CA GLY A 87 1.28 -12.67 -15.68
C GLY A 87 1.25 -12.63 -14.15
N LEU A 88 0.16 -12.12 -13.56
CA LEU A 88 -0.04 -12.11 -12.10
C LEU A 88 -0.09 -13.53 -11.52
N ASN A 89 -0.85 -14.42 -12.16
CA ASN A 89 -0.91 -15.83 -11.78
C ASN A 89 0.46 -16.52 -11.88
N TRP A 90 1.23 -16.21 -12.92
CA TRP A 90 2.58 -16.74 -13.10
C TRP A 90 3.51 -16.30 -11.98
N LEU A 91 3.55 -14.99 -11.66
CA LEU A 91 4.36 -14.44 -10.56
C LEU A 91 3.97 -15.07 -9.21
N ALA A 92 2.67 -15.11 -8.90
CA ALA A 92 2.18 -15.67 -7.64
C ALA A 92 2.51 -17.17 -7.51
N ASN A 93 2.37 -17.96 -8.57
CA ASN A 93 2.76 -19.37 -8.57
C ASN A 93 4.28 -19.56 -8.37
N ARG A 94 5.11 -18.71 -8.97
CA ARG A 94 6.57 -18.78 -8.81
C ARG A 94 7.01 -18.38 -7.41
N TRP A 95 6.35 -17.39 -6.83
CA TRP A 95 6.52 -17.02 -5.43
C TRP A 95 6.17 -18.17 -4.47
N VAL A 96 5.03 -18.85 -4.65
CA VAL A 96 4.67 -20.03 -3.83
C VAL A 96 5.73 -21.13 -3.94
N LYS A 97 6.28 -21.35 -5.14
CA LYS A 97 7.33 -22.36 -5.41
C LYS A 97 8.74 -21.93 -4.99
N ASN A 98 8.91 -20.73 -4.42
CA ASN A 98 10.21 -20.17 -4.05
C ASN A 98 11.22 -20.12 -5.20
N VAL A 99 10.74 -19.81 -6.42
CA VAL A 99 11.57 -19.66 -7.62
C VAL A 99 11.65 -18.19 -7.99
N ASN A 100 12.87 -17.64 -8.03
CA ASN A 100 13.11 -16.28 -8.50
C ASN A 100 12.84 -16.16 -10.00
N THR A 101 12.32 -15.02 -10.43
CA THR A 101 11.92 -14.77 -11.82
C THR A 101 12.26 -13.36 -12.25
N ILE A 102 12.53 -13.20 -13.54
CA ILE A 102 12.65 -11.91 -14.22
C ILE A 102 11.38 -11.71 -15.04
N LEU A 103 10.79 -10.52 -14.96
CA LEU A 103 9.77 -10.07 -15.88
C LEU A 103 10.48 -9.28 -16.99
N ALA A 104 10.36 -9.76 -18.22
CA ALA A 104 11.00 -9.20 -19.41
C ALA A 104 9.93 -8.77 -20.42
#